data_AF-A0A2U1K292-F1
#
_entry.id   AF-A0A2U1K292-F1
#
_cell.length_a   1.000
_cell.length_b   1.000
_cell.length_c   1.000
_cell.angle_alpha   90.00
_cell.angle_beta   90.00
_cell.angle_gamma   90.00
#
_symmetry.space_group_name_H-M   'P 1'
#
loop_
_entity.id
_entity.type
_entity.pdbx_description
1 polymer ?
#
loop_
_entity_poly.entity_id
_entity_poly.type
_entity_poly.pdbx_seq_one_letter_code
_entity_poly.pdbx_strand_id
1 'polypeptide(L)'
;MDKKLTIKDIALLAGVSKGTVDRVLHKRGKVSEEALVKVNAVLSEINYEPNFMARSLKNNKIYHICVSLPNPSLDSYWLPCVKGIEDVVQKIKAYNLQIKIFYFDPESTESFINCNESILKIAPDAVMLAPLFYKETLNMVEKYNKLGIVVSTFNNQIHSSIIKSFVGQDLFMSGRVAAKLLDLLHKKGSMVIIHIDESYENAIHMQEKERGFRAYFSKKENSEYTIHTLKLHNPTIEKDFKDFLADNPNLGGIFVTTSKSYHIAKIASDQNASKIGILVWASFTSCFWF
;
A
#
# COMPACT_ATOMS: atom_id res chain seq x y z
N MET A 1 13.06 -3.35 -36.74
CA MET A 1 14.01 -2.81 -35.75
C MET A 1 13.85 -1.30 -35.75
N ASP A 2 13.11 -0.74 -34.80
CA ASP A 2 13.00 0.72 -34.68
C ASP A 2 14.32 1.30 -34.18
N LYS A 3 14.94 2.12 -35.04
CA LYS A 3 16.20 2.79 -34.75
C LYS A 3 15.94 3.86 -33.68
N LYS A 4 16.37 3.63 -32.44
CA LYS A 4 16.29 4.62 -31.36
C LYS A 4 17.05 5.89 -31.76
N LEU A 5 16.33 7.00 -31.90
CA LEU A 5 16.89 8.32 -32.21
C LEU A 5 17.70 8.86 -31.02
N THR A 6 18.90 9.34 -31.31
CA THR A 6 19.82 9.90 -30.31
C THR A 6 19.65 11.41 -30.18
N ILE A 7 20.25 12.03 -29.15
CA ILE A 7 20.31 13.51 -29.01
C ILE A 7 20.92 14.17 -30.25
N LYS A 8 21.84 13.48 -30.95
CA LYS A 8 22.42 13.96 -32.22
C LYS A 8 21.35 14.02 -33.32
N ASP A 9 20.48 13.03 -33.39
CA ASP A 9 19.45 12.94 -34.41
C ASP A 9 18.33 13.96 -34.15
N ILE A 10 17.96 14.16 -32.88
CA ILE A 10 17.01 15.21 -32.47
C ILE A 10 17.54 16.60 -32.78
N ALA A 11 18.83 16.85 -32.54
CA ALA A 11 19.48 18.11 -32.88
C ALA A 11 19.45 18.37 -34.40
N LEU A 12 19.66 17.33 -35.20
CA LEU A 12 19.59 17.39 -36.66
C LEU A 12 18.15 17.70 -37.13
N LEU A 13 17.16 16.97 -36.61
CA LEU A 13 15.75 17.12 -36.96
C LEU A 13 15.19 18.49 -36.55
N ALA A 14 15.58 19.00 -35.38
CA ALA A 14 15.14 20.29 -34.87
C ALA A 14 15.96 21.47 -35.43
N GLY A 15 17.03 21.22 -36.20
CA GLY A 15 17.89 22.26 -36.77
C GLY A 15 18.65 23.09 -35.72
N VAL A 16 19.02 22.49 -34.58
CA VAL A 16 19.71 23.17 -33.47
C VAL A 16 20.97 22.44 -33.03
N SER A 17 21.78 23.06 -32.16
CA SER A 17 22.96 22.38 -31.60
C SER A 17 22.55 21.30 -30.58
N LYS A 18 23.39 20.26 -30.40
CA LYS A 18 23.21 19.25 -29.33
C LYS A 18 23.10 19.87 -27.95
N GLY A 19 23.86 20.94 -27.69
CA GLY A 19 23.83 21.67 -26.43
C GLY A 19 22.50 22.39 -26.21
N THR A 20 21.86 22.85 -27.29
CA THR A 20 20.51 23.45 -27.23
C THR A 20 19.47 22.39 -26.86
N VAL A 21 19.51 21.21 -27.49
CA VAL A 21 18.63 20.08 -27.14
C VAL A 21 18.84 19.65 -25.68
N ASP A 22 20.09 19.55 -25.21
CA ASP A 22 20.41 19.20 -23.81
C ASP A 22 19.83 20.22 -22.82
N ARG A 23 19.93 21.52 -23.12
CA ARG A 23 19.37 22.60 -22.30
C ARG A 23 17.85 22.57 -22.25
N VAL A 24 17.17 22.29 -23.37
CA VAL A 24 15.72 22.15 -23.43
C VAL A 24 15.26 20.94 -22.63
N LEU A 25 15.85 19.76 -22.86
CA LEU A 25 15.51 18.52 -22.16
C LEU A 25 15.71 18.60 -20.64
N HIS A 26 16.78 19.28 -20.19
CA HIS A 26 17.11 19.38 -18.77
C HIS A 26 16.68 20.68 -18.10
N LYS A 27 15.98 21.58 -18.81
CA LYS A 27 15.56 22.90 -18.33
C LYS A 27 16.71 23.72 -17.74
N ARG A 28 17.87 23.77 -18.43
CA ARG A 28 19.09 24.46 -17.96
C ARG A 28 19.43 25.68 -18.79
N GLY A 29 19.78 26.78 -18.12
CA GLY A 29 20.24 28.01 -18.77
C GLY A 29 19.15 28.70 -19.59
N LYS A 30 19.53 29.69 -20.41
CA LYS A 30 18.62 30.36 -21.34
C LYS A 30 18.64 29.66 -22.70
N VAL A 31 17.45 29.37 -23.23
CA VAL A 31 17.21 28.89 -24.59
C VAL A 31 16.23 29.86 -25.24
N SER A 32 16.39 30.19 -26.52
CA SER A 32 15.44 31.03 -27.23
C SER A 32 14.11 30.31 -27.39
N GLU A 33 13.01 31.07 -27.36
CA GLU A 33 11.65 30.54 -27.53
C GLU A 33 11.54 29.73 -28.83
N GLU A 34 12.15 30.24 -29.90
CA GLU A 34 12.16 29.61 -31.21
C GLU A 34 12.85 28.23 -31.21
N ALA A 35 13.95 28.08 -30.46
CA ALA A 35 14.64 26.81 -30.34
C ALA A 35 13.89 25.82 -29.42
N LEU A 36 13.20 26.32 -28.40
CA LEU A 36 12.38 25.51 -27.50
C LEU A 36 11.17 24.91 -28.25
N VAL A 37 10.50 25.72 -29.07
CA VAL A 37 9.39 25.26 -29.93
C VAL A 37 9.86 24.20 -30.93
N LYS A 38 10.96 24.44 -31.65
CA LYS A 38 11.50 23.48 -32.64
C LYS A 38 11.88 22.14 -32.00
N VAL A 39 12.53 22.17 -30.84
CA VAL A 39 12.92 20.93 -30.13
C VAL A 39 11.68 20.20 -29.60
N ASN A 40 10.73 20.89 -28.97
CA ASN A 40 9.52 20.25 -28.44
C ASN A 40 8.65 19.63 -29.55
N ALA A 41 8.54 20.28 -30.71
CA ALA A 41 7.81 19.74 -31.86
C ALA A 41 8.39 18.39 -32.31
N VAL A 42 9.71 18.30 -32.46
CA VAL A 42 10.41 17.05 -32.82
C VAL A 42 10.26 16.00 -31.73
N LEU A 43 10.37 16.37 -30.44
CA LEU A 43 10.20 15.44 -29.32
C LEU A 43 8.79 14.84 -29.27
N SER A 44 7.76 15.64 -29.57
CA SER A 44 6.37 15.18 -29.66
C SER A 44 6.13 14.29 -30.87
N GLU A 45 6.69 14.63 -32.03
CA GLU A 45 6.51 13.86 -33.28
C GLU A 45 7.12 12.47 -33.19
N ILE A 46 8.28 12.33 -32.52
CA ILE A 46 8.98 11.05 -32.37
C ILE A 46 8.61 10.32 -31.06
N ASN A 47 7.64 10.84 -30.31
CA ASN A 47 7.25 10.36 -28.98
C ASN A 47 8.47 10.11 -28.07
N TYR A 48 9.40 11.05 -28.06
CA TYR A 48 10.66 10.91 -27.33
C TYR A 48 10.43 11.01 -25.83
N GLU A 49 10.51 9.87 -25.15
CA GLU A 49 10.68 9.86 -23.71
C GLU A 49 12.16 10.06 -23.34
N PRO A 50 12.48 10.96 -22.40
CA PRO A 50 13.84 11.12 -21.91
C PRO A 50 14.40 9.77 -21.45
N ASN A 51 15.36 9.27 -22.22
CA ASN A 51 15.91 7.95 -21.96
C ASN A 51 16.76 7.97 -20.68
N PHE A 52 16.15 7.60 -19.55
CA PHE A 52 16.85 7.43 -18.26
C PHE A 52 18.11 6.54 -18.41
N MET A 53 18.15 5.62 -19.38
CA MET A 53 19.32 4.80 -19.67
C MET A 53 20.52 5.66 -20.08
N ALA A 54 20.37 6.70 -20.91
CA ALA A 54 21.48 7.56 -21.34
C ALA A 54 22.07 8.37 -20.17
N ARG A 55 21.24 8.69 -19.17
CA ARG A 55 21.66 9.38 -17.95
C ARG A 55 22.34 8.43 -16.97
N SER A 56 21.85 7.19 -16.87
CA SER A 56 22.41 6.15 -16.01
C SER A 56 23.74 5.58 -16.54
N LEU A 57 23.86 5.42 -17.87
CA LEU A 57 25.09 4.99 -18.56
C LEU A 57 26.24 5.98 -18.36
N LYS A 58 25.96 7.29 -18.22
CA LYS A 58 26.98 8.30 -17.96
C LYS A 58 27.56 8.24 -16.54
N ASN A 59 26.79 7.73 -15.57
CA ASN A 59 27.18 7.66 -14.17
C ASN A 59 27.58 6.25 -13.69
N ASN A 60 27.37 5.20 -14.48
CA ASN A 60 27.66 3.77 -14.18
C ASN A 60 27.24 3.29 -12.76
N LYS A 61 26.38 4.04 -12.08
CA LYS A 61 25.91 3.74 -10.72
C LYS A 61 24.71 2.83 -10.82
N ILE A 62 24.78 1.70 -10.13
CA ILE A 62 23.64 0.83 -9.89
C ILE A 62 22.98 1.31 -8.59
N TYR A 63 21.67 1.56 -8.67
CA TYR A 63 20.87 1.92 -7.51
C TYR A 63 20.25 0.67 -6.90
N HIS A 64 20.41 0.50 -5.59
CA HIS A 64 19.88 -0.64 -4.86
C HIS A 64 18.62 -0.24 -4.09
N ILE A 65 17.53 -0.96 -4.31
CA ILE A 65 16.26 -0.79 -3.61
C ILE A 65 15.95 -2.08 -2.87
N CYS A 66 15.72 -2.00 -1.57
CA CYS A 66 15.22 -3.13 -0.80
C CYS A 66 13.73 -2.96 -0.51
N VAL A 67 12.96 -4.04 -0.59
CA VAL A 67 11.55 -4.06 -0.22
C VAL A 67 11.36 -4.97 0.97
N SER A 68 10.84 -4.45 2.08
CA SER A 68 10.46 -5.23 3.27
C SER A 68 8.94 -5.42 3.26
N LEU A 69 8.48 -6.67 3.18
CA LEU A 69 7.06 -7.00 3.27
C LEU A 69 6.81 -8.35 3.94
N PRO A 70 5.58 -8.62 4.40
CA PRO A 70 5.26 -9.91 4.99
C PRO A 70 5.46 -11.08 4.03
N ASN A 71 5.80 -12.23 4.60
CA ASN A 71 6.01 -13.46 3.85
C ASN A 71 4.69 -13.96 3.22
N PRO A 72 4.58 -14.05 1.89
CA PRO A 72 3.35 -14.50 1.23
C PRO A 72 2.98 -15.97 1.54
N SER A 73 3.94 -16.76 2.03
CA SER A 73 3.69 -18.13 2.49
C SER A 73 2.99 -18.20 3.86
N LEU A 74 3.09 -17.13 4.66
CA LEU A 74 2.41 -17.01 5.96
C LEU A 74 1.09 -16.24 5.82
N ASP A 75 1.04 -15.23 4.94
CA ASP A 75 -0.17 -14.49 4.60
C ASP A 75 -0.28 -14.24 3.09
N SER A 76 -1.18 -14.98 2.44
CA SER A 76 -1.36 -14.96 0.98
C SER A 76 -1.88 -13.62 0.44
N TYR A 77 -2.36 -12.73 1.30
CA TYR A 77 -2.72 -11.34 0.94
C TYR A 77 -1.56 -10.61 0.23
N TRP A 78 -0.32 -10.96 0.55
CA TRP A 78 0.88 -10.29 0.02
C TRP A 78 1.36 -10.84 -1.32
N LEU A 79 0.81 -11.97 -1.79
CA LEU A 79 1.23 -12.59 -3.06
C LEU A 79 1.05 -11.67 -4.28
N PRO A 80 -0.04 -10.90 -4.44
CA PRO A 80 -0.15 -9.93 -5.53
C PRO A 80 0.90 -8.81 -5.45
N CYS A 81 1.31 -8.40 -4.25
CA CYS A 81 2.36 -7.40 -4.07
C CYS A 81 3.71 -7.93 -4.59
N VAL A 82 4.06 -9.17 -4.23
CA VAL A 82 5.28 -9.83 -4.72
C VAL A 82 5.30 -9.91 -6.25
N LYS A 83 4.20 -10.39 -6.86
CA LYS A 83 4.07 -10.47 -8.33
C LYS A 83 4.24 -9.10 -8.99
N GLY A 84 3.61 -8.07 -8.43
CA GLY A 84 3.74 -6.70 -8.94
C GLY A 84 5.20 -6.19 -8.91
N ILE A 85 5.94 -6.50 -7.86
CA ILE A 85 7.37 -6.15 -7.76
C ILE A 85 8.20 -6.94 -8.78
N GLU A 86 7.97 -8.25 -8.91
CA GLU A 86 8.67 -9.12 -9.86
C GLU A 86 8.44 -8.69 -11.32
N ASP A 87 7.20 -8.33 -11.67
CA ASP A 87 6.85 -7.78 -12.99
C ASP A 87 7.63 -6.50 -13.29
N VAL A 88 7.79 -5.62 -12.29
CA VAL A 88 8.57 -4.39 -12.43
C VAL A 88 10.05 -4.74 -12.61
N VAL A 89 10.62 -5.63 -11.79
CA VAL A 89 12.02 -6.09 -11.90
C VAL A 89 12.33 -6.56 -13.31
N GLN A 90 11.43 -7.31 -13.94
CA GLN A 90 11.62 -7.78 -15.32
C GLN A 90 11.62 -6.64 -16.34
N LYS A 91 10.73 -5.66 -16.18
CA LYS A 91 10.61 -4.50 -17.07
C LYS A 91 11.75 -3.51 -16.92
N ILE A 92 12.34 -3.41 -15.72
CA ILE A 92 13.36 -2.40 -15.42
C ILE A 92 14.80 -2.89 -15.58
N LYS A 93 15.06 -4.08 -16.13
CA LYS A 93 16.43 -4.60 -16.33
C LYS A 93 17.35 -3.66 -17.13
N ALA A 94 16.78 -2.80 -17.96
CA ALA A 94 17.51 -1.81 -18.76
C ALA A 94 17.92 -0.56 -17.98
N TYR A 95 17.37 -0.37 -16.77
CA TYR A 95 17.68 0.72 -15.87
C TYR A 95 18.66 0.16 -14.84
N ASN A 96 19.74 0.88 -14.49
CA ASN A 96 20.72 0.44 -13.48
C ASN A 96 20.09 0.43 -12.06
N LEU A 97 19.11 -0.44 -11.86
CA LEU A 97 18.28 -0.60 -10.67
C LEU A 97 18.28 -2.08 -10.31
N GLN A 98 18.58 -2.36 -9.05
CA GLN A 98 18.45 -3.69 -8.47
C GLN A 98 17.45 -3.61 -7.33
N ILE A 99 16.38 -4.39 -7.45
CA ILE A 99 15.36 -4.51 -6.39
C ILE A 99 15.52 -5.87 -5.74
N LYS A 100 15.59 -5.91 -4.41
CA LYS A 100 15.65 -7.14 -3.63
C LYS A 100 14.54 -7.15 -2.57
N ILE A 101 13.79 -8.25 -2.53
CA ILE A 101 12.69 -8.45 -1.58
C ILE A 101 13.22 -9.15 -0.32
N PHE A 102 12.74 -8.70 0.84
CA PHE A 102 12.95 -9.27 2.15
C PHE A 102 11.62 -9.56 2.81
N TYR A 103 11.49 -10.77 3.34
CA TYR A 103 10.28 -11.23 3.99
C TYR A 103 10.43 -11.19 5.51
N PHE A 104 9.37 -10.79 6.19
CA PHE A 104 9.22 -10.95 7.63
C PHE A 104 7.91 -11.66 7.96
N ASP A 105 7.81 -12.19 9.17
CA ASP A 105 6.58 -12.78 9.69
C ASP A 105 5.62 -11.66 10.14
N PRO A 106 4.39 -11.58 9.58
CA PRO A 106 3.43 -10.53 9.92
C PRO A 106 2.95 -10.54 11.38
N GLU A 107 3.17 -11.63 12.11
CA GLU A 107 2.78 -11.76 13.52
C GLU A 107 3.97 -11.58 14.49
N SER A 108 5.18 -11.37 13.96
CA SER A 108 6.40 -11.23 14.76
C SER A 108 7.11 -9.89 14.52
N THR A 109 7.01 -9.02 15.51
CA THR A 109 7.80 -7.78 15.59
C THR A 109 9.30 -8.04 15.51
N GLU A 110 9.78 -9.12 16.14
CA GLU A 110 11.21 -9.49 16.11
C GLU A 110 11.65 -9.87 14.69
N SER A 111 10.83 -10.63 13.97
CA SER A 111 11.08 -10.98 12.56
C SER A 111 11.17 -9.72 11.68
N PHE A 112 10.29 -8.75 11.89
CA PHE A 112 10.34 -7.45 11.20
C PHE A 112 11.63 -6.69 11.49
N ILE A 113 12.04 -6.59 12.76
CA ILE A 113 13.29 -5.91 13.13
C ILE A 113 14.48 -6.61 12.47
N ASN A 114 14.61 -7.92 12.60
CA ASN A 114 15.72 -8.70 12.05
C ASN A 114 15.80 -8.62 10.52
N CYS A 115 14.65 -8.62 9.84
CA CYS A 115 14.54 -8.39 8.40
C CYS A 115 15.13 -7.02 8.00
N ASN A 116 14.74 -5.96 8.70
CA ASN A 116 15.19 -4.60 8.39
C ASN A 116 16.64 -4.33 8.82
N GLU A 117 17.13 -4.94 9.89
CA GLU A 117 18.56 -4.96 10.25
C GLU A 117 19.41 -5.65 9.18
N SER A 118 18.87 -6.68 8.52
CA SER A 118 19.55 -7.33 7.39
C SER A 118 19.59 -6.43 6.15
N ILE A 119 18.54 -5.63 5.93
CA ILE A 119 18.51 -4.60 4.88
C ILE A 119 19.55 -3.51 5.16
N LEU A 120 19.70 -3.06 6.41
CA LEU A 120 20.70 -2.04 6.79
C LEU A 120 22.14 -2.47 6.42
N LYS A 121 22.47 -3.75 6.60
CA LYS A 121 23.79 -4.31 6.24
C LYS A 121 24.09 -4.25 4.74
N ILE A 122 23.05 -4.19 3.90
CA ILE A 122 23.20 -4.09 2.44
C ILE A 122 23.49 -2.65 2.02
N ALA A 123 23.18 -1.67 2.88
CA ALA A 123 23.29 -0.24 2.60
C ALA A 123 22.64 0.17 1.25
N PRO A 124 21.34 -0.10 1.05
CA PRO A 124 20.65 0.26 -0.19
C PRO A 124 20.49 1.78 -0.32
N ASP A 125 20.28 2.28 -1.55
CA ASP A 125 19.96 3.68 -1.79
C ASP A 125 18.53 4.02 -1.32
N ALA A 126 17.61 3.04 -1.37
CA ALA A 126 16.24 3.21 -0.91
C ALA A 126 15.64 1.94 -0.32
N VAL A 127 14.65 2.12 0.55
CA VAL A 127 13.84 1.05 1.13
C VAL A 127 12.36 1.35 0.96
N MET A 128 11.61 0.34 0.52
CA MET A 128 10.15 0.35 0.47
C MET A 128 9.60 -0.60 1.55
N LEU A 129 8.79 -0.08 2.46
CA LEU A 129 8.32 -0.82 3.64
C LEU A 129 6.81 -1.05 3.59
N ALA A 130 6.36 -2.25 3.94
CA ALA A 130 4.99 -2.52 4.37
C ALA A 130 4.89 -2.42 5.90
N PRO A 131 4.38 -1.32 6.46
CA PRO A 131 4.47 -1.09 7.89
C PRO A 131 3.29 -1.70 8.64
N LEU A 132 3.47 -2.92 9.16
CA LEU A 132 2.50 -3.57 10.04
C LEU A 132 2.67 -3.18 11.51
N PHE A 133 3.90 -2.88 11.93
CA PHE A 133 4.23 -2.56 13.31
C PHE A 133 4.62 -1.09 13.44
N TYR A 134 3.72 -0.25 13.95
CA TYR A 134 3.89 1.20 13.93
C TYR A 134 5.15 1.69 14.66
N LYS A 135 5.31 1.28 15.93
CA LYS A 135 6.42 1.75 16.78
C LYS A 135 7.77 1.36 16.19
N GLU A 136 7.89 0.13 15.74
CA GLU A 136 9.12 -0.44 15.21
C GLU A 136 9.44 0.11 13.83
N THR A 137 8.42 0.37 13.01
CA THR A 137 8.61 1.05 11.74
C THR A 137 9.20 2.44 11.97
N LEU A 138 8.65 3.25 12.88
CA LEU A 138 9.18 4.60 13.14
C LEU A 138 10.65 4.56 13.54
N ASN A 139 11.03 3.67 14.46
CA ASN A 139 12.43 3.48 14.85
C ASN A 139 13.31 3.11 13.65
N MET A 140 12.84 2.21 12.77
CA MET A 140 13.59 1.79 11.61
C MET A 140 13.71 2.90 10.54
N VAL A 141 12.64 3.68 10.33
CA VAL A 141 12.65 4.85 9.45
C VAL A 141 13.68 5.88 9.90
N GLU A 142 13.81 6.13 11.20
CA GLU A 142 14.86 7.00 11.73
C GLU A 142 16.27 6.46 11.49
N LYS A 143 16.48 5.14 11.65
CA LYS A 143 17.77 4.50 11.35
C LYS A 143 18.14 4.66 9.87
N TYR A 144 17.21 4.40 8.95
CA TYR A 144 17.42 4.61 7.52
C TYR A 144 17.75 6.07 7.19
N ASN A 145 17.02 7.02 7.78
CA ASN A 145 17.25 8.46 7.57
C ASN A 145 18.65 8.92 8.01
N LYS A 146 19.13 8.43 9.17
CA LYS A 146 20.49 8.74 9.66
C LYS A 146 21.59 8.27 8.70
N LEU A 147 21.32 7.24 7.90
CA LEU A 147 22.23 6.69 6.89
C LEU A 147 22.00 7.29 5.50
N GLY A 148 21.09 8.26 5.35
CA GLY A 148 20.76 8.87 4.05
C GLY A 148 19.96 7.95 3.12
N ILE A 149 19.38 6.87 3.64
CA ILE A 149 18.60 5.90 2.86
C ILE A 149 17.19 6.46 2.66
N VAL A 150 16.72 6.50 1.41
CA VAL A 150 15.38 7.02 1.08
C VAL A 150 14.32 6.01 1.49
N VAL A 151 13.32 6.45 2.26
CA VAL A 151 12.23 5.58 2.72
C VAL A 151 10.91 5.92 2.05
N SER A 152 10.23 4.90 1.55
CA SER A 152 8.82 4.96 1.14
C SER A 152 8.04 3.82 1.77
N THR A 153 6.72 4.01 1.94
CA THR A 153 5.85 2.98 2.50
C THR A 153 4.74 2.58 1.54
N PHE A 154 4.15 1.42 1.76
CA PHE A 154 2.97 1.00 1.01
C PHE A 154 2.01 0.16 1.85
N ASN A 155 0.79 0.00 1.36
CA ASN A 155 -0.35 -0.66 2.01
C ASN A 155 -0.87 0.10 3.24
N ASN A 156 -0.02 0.34 4.24
CA ASN A 156 -0.36 1.05 5.47
C ASN A 156 0.36 2.40 5.54
N GLN A 157 -0.40 3.46 5.84
CA GLN A 157 0.15 4.80 5.94
C GLN A 157 0.79 5.02 7.31
N ILE A 158 1.97 5.62 7.31
CA ILE A 158 2.61 6.18 8.51
C ILE A 158 2.92 7.64 8.24
N HIS A 159 2.46 8.51 9.13
CA HIS A 159 2.78 9.93 9.06
C HIS A 159 4.14 10.19 9.69
N SER A 160 5.14 10.48 8.86
CA SER A 160 6.46 10.95 9.27
C SER A 160 7.02 11.85 8.19
N SER A 161 7.68 12.95 8.57
CA SER A 161 8.34 13.88 7.64
C SER A 161 9.53 13.24 6.90
N ILE A 162 10.01 12.10 7.41
CA ILE A 162 11.11 11.33 6.82
C ILE A 162 10.63 10.54 5.60
N ILE A 163 9.42 9.96 5.67
CA ILE A 163 8.86 9.10 4.63
C ILE A 163 8.52 9.97 3.42
N LYS A 164 9.11 9.65 2.26
CA LYS A 164 9.01 10.48 1.05
C LYS A 164 7.76 10.22 0.24
N SER A 165 7.27 8.99 0.26
CA SER A 165 6.06 8.63 -0.48
C SER A 165 5.33 7.48 0.20
N PHE A 166 4.03 7.41 -0.09
CA PHE A 166 3.14 6.36 0.36
C PHE A 166 2.27 5.88 -0.81
N VAL A 167 2.15 4.57 -0.97
CA VAL A 167 1.22 3.95 -1.93
C VAL A 167 0.26 3.04 -1.18
N GLY A 168 -1.01 3.41 -1.10
CA GLY A 168 -2.00 2.57 -0.45
C GLY A 168 -3.39 3.17 -0.51
N GLN A 169 -4.29 2.58 0.27
CA GLN A 169 -5.69 2.97 0.32
C GLN A 169 -5.91 4.07 1.36
N ASP A 170 -7.00 4.82 1.20
CA ASP A 170 -7.54 5.64 2.28
C ASP A 170 -8.31 4.73 3.26
N LEU A 171 -7.69 4.43 4.40
CA LEU A 171 -8.19 3.48 5.39
C LEU A 171 -9.41 4.03 6.13
N PHE A 172 -9.47 5.34 6.35
CA PHE A 172 -10.63 6.00 6.94
C PHE A 172 -11.83 5.93 5.98
N MET A 173 -11.63 6.25 4.71
CA MET A 173 -12.68 6.14 3.70
C MET A 173 -13.11 4.69 3.48
N SER A 174 -12.19 3.72 3.60
CA SER A 174 -12.52 2.30 3.57
C SER A 174 -13.52 1.92 4.67
N GLY A 175 -13.27 2.39 5.90
CA GLY A 175 -14.22 2.25 7.01
C GLY A 175 -15.59 2.88 6.72
N ARG A 176 -15.60 4.08 6.13
CA ARG A 176 -16.85 4.76 5.74
C ARG A 176 -17.63 4.02 4.66
N VAL A 177 -16.94 3.42 3.68
CA VAL A 177 -17.59 2.61 2.64
C VAL A 177 -18.24 1.38 3.26
N ALA A 178 -17.54 0.67 4.14
CA ALA A 178 -18.10 -0.49 4.85
C ALA A 178 -19.33 -0.10 5.69
N ALA A 179 -19.25 1.01 6.43
CA ALA A 179 -20.39 1.53 7.19
C ALA A 179 -21.59 1.87 6.31
N LYS A 180 -21.37 2.54 5.17
CA LYS A 180 -22.43 2.88 4.22
C LYS A 180 -23.09 1.64 3.64
N LEU A 181 -22.31 0.61 3.30
CA LEU A 181 -22.84 -0.65 2.79
C LEU A 181 -23.68 -1.38 3.85
N LEU A 182 -23.20 -1.48 5.10
CA LEU A 182 -24.01 -2.06 6.19
C LEU A 182 -25.29 -1.24 6.45
N ASP A 183 -25.22 0.09 6.39
CA ASP A 183 -26.39 0.97 6.54
C ASP A 183 -27.43 0.78 5.41
N LEU A 184 -27.03 0.37 4.22
CA LEU A 184 -27.97 0.02 3.15
C LEU A 184 -28.71 -1.29 3.45
N LEU A 185 -28.04 -2.24 4.10
CA LEU A 185 -28.57 -3.57 4.43
C LEU A 185 -29.40 -3.56 5.72
N HIS A 186 -28.94 -2.82 6.73
CA HIS A 186 -29.52 -2.79 8.08
C HIS A 186 -29.76 -1.34 8.49
N LYS A 187 -31.03 -0.92 8.51
CA LYS A 187 -31.45 0.46 8.83
C LYS A 187 -31.49 0.77 10.32
N LYS A 188 -31.45 -0.26 11.17
CA LYS A 188 -31.48 -0.19 12.64
C LYS A 188 -30.81 -1.44 13.21
N GLY A 189 -30.35 -1.39 14.46
CA GLY A 189 -29.90 -2.57 15.22
C GLY A 189 -28.43 -2.56 15.61
N SER A 190 -27.94 -3.70 16.10
CA SER A 190 -26.57 -3.85 16.59
C SER A 190 -25.61 -4.23 15.46
N MET A 191 -24.40 -3.68 15.48
CA MET A 191 -23.30 -4.01 14.58
C MET A 191 -22.03 -4.26 15.38
N VAL A 192 -21.13 -5.10 14.87
CA VAL A 192 -19.84 -5.37 15.49
C VAL A 192 -18.69 -5.13 14.51
N ILE A 193 -17.66 -4.46 15.00
CA ILE A 193 -16.36 -4.30 14.34
C ILE A 193 -15.42 -5.36 14.93
N ILE A 194 -14.84 -6.20 14.08
CA ILE A 194 -13.97 -7.30 14.50
C ILE A 194 -12.52 -7.01 14.10
N HIS A 195 -11.65 -7.16 15.09
CA HIS A 195 -10.19 -7.08 15.00
C HIS A 195 -9.60 -8.47 15.30
N ILE A 196 -8.75 -9.01 14.41
CA ILE A 196 -8.22 -10.37 14.54
C ILE A 196 -6.69 -10.35 14.55
N ASP A 197 -6.09 -11.00 15.56
CA ASP A 197 -4.66 -11.37 15.65
C ASP A 197 -3.62 -10.24 15.56
N GLU A 198 -4.04 -8.98 15.69
CA GLU A 198 -3.12 -7.86 15.71
C GLU A 198 -3.26 -7.08 17.03
N SER A 199 -2.13 -6.64 17.58
CA SER A 199 -2.15 -5.70 18.70
C SER A 199 -2.77 -4.40 18.22
N TYR A 200 -4.06 -4.21 18.55
CA TYR A 200 -4.85 -3.05 18.11
C TYR A 200 -4.09 -1.74 18.32
N GLU A 201 -3.37 -1.59 19.43
CA GLU A 201 -2.58 -0.40 19.75
C GLU A 201 -1.40 -0.14 18.80
N ASN A 202 -0.85 -1.19 18.18
CA ASN A 202 0.25 -1.09 17.21
C ASN A 202 -0.22 -1.22 15.75
N ALA A 203 -1.52 -1.41 15.51
CA ALA A 203 -2.14 -1.64 14.21
C ALA A 203 -3.01 -0.44 13.77
N ILE A 204 -2.36 0.67 13.39
CA ILE A 204 -3.06 1.92 12.99
C ILE A 204 -4.06 1.69 11.86
N HIS A 205 -3.78 0.77 10.94
CA HIS A 205 -4.68 0.50 9.81
C HIS A 205 -6.04 -0.03 10.24
N MET A 206 -6.13 -0.74 11.36
CA MET A 206 -7.39 -1.20 11.93
C MET A 206 -8.13 -0.07 12.64
N GLN A 207 -7.41 0.76 13.39
CA GLN A 207 -7.96 1.94 14.06
C GLN A 207 -8.55 2.94 13.06
N GLU A 208 -7.86 3.21 11.95
CA GLU A 208 -8.32 4.13 10.92
C GLU A 208 -9.62 3.67 10.25
N LYS A 209 -9.74 2.37 9.97
CA LYS A 209 -10.97 1.77 9.45
C LYS A 209 -12.11 1.87 10.45
N GLU A 210 -11.87 1.53 11.71
CA GLU A 210 -12.88 1.68 12.77
C GLU A 210 -13.30 3.15 12.92
N ARG A 211 -12.35 4.09 12.91
CA ARG A 211 -12.63 5.53 12.98
C ARG A 211 -13.51 5.97 11.82
N GLY A 212 -13.20 5.53 10.60
CA GLY A 212 -14.01 5.75 9.42
C GLY A 212 -15.43 5.21 9.57
N PHE A 213 -15.54 3.97 10.02
CA PHE A 213 -16.81 3.29 10.22
C PHE A 213 -17.70 4.05 11.22
N ARG A 214 -17.16 4.37 12.41
CA ARG A 214 -17.88 5.09 13.48
C ARG A 214 -18.24 6.52 13.06
N ALA A 215 -17.34 7.21 12.35
CA ALA A 215 -17.57 8.57 11.86
C ALA A 215 -18.69 8.68 10.81
N TYR A 216 -19.01 7.59 10.11
CA TYR A 216 -20.18 7.54 9.22
C TYR A 216 -21.49 7.61 10.01
N PHE A 217 -21.63 6.78 11.06
CA PHE A 217 -22.85 6.71 11.86
C PHE A 217 -23.01 7.89 12.81
N SER A 218 -21.93 8.46 13.34
CA SER A 218 -22.02 9.61 14.26
C SER A 218 -22.60 10.87 13.61
N LYS A 219 -22.54 10.99 12.28
CA LYS A 219 -23.10 12.13 11.53
C LYS A 219 -24.58 11.95 11.19
N LYS A 220 -25.19 10.83 11.54
CA LYS A 220 -26.56 10.49 11.18
C LYS A 220 -27.48 10.83 12.36
N GLU A 221 -28.29 11.87 12.23
CA GLU A 221 -29.32 12.19 13.23
C GLU A 221 -30.33 11.02 13.32
N ASN A 222 -30.79 10.69 14.54
CA ASN A 222 -31.74 9.59 14.84
C ASN A 222 -31.28 8.17 14.48
N SER A 223 -29.99 7.87 14.61
CA SER A 223 -29.47 6.55 14.30
C SER A 223 -29.60 5.60 15.50
N GLU A 224 -30.60 4.72 15.50
CA GLU A 224 -30.78 3.63 16.49
C GLU A 224 -29.79 2.47 16.21
N TYR A 225 -28.49 2.76 16.30
CA TYR A 225 -27.44 1.75 16.12
C TYR A 225 -26.56 1.63 17.35
N THR A 226 -26.27 0.38 17.71
CA THR A 226 -25.24 0.06 18.70
C THR A 226 -24.04 -0.53 17.97
N ILE A 227 -22.85 0.05 18.13
CA ILE A 227 -21.63 -0.40 17.46
C ILE A 227 -20.65 -0.93 18.49
N HIS A 228 -20.51 -2.25 18.53
CA HIS A 228 -19.55 -2.97 19.37
C HIS A 228 -18.20 -3.11 18.69
N THR A 229 -17.15 -3.27 19.48
CA THR A 229 -15.81 -3.67 19.01
C THR A 229 -15.43 -4.98 19.69
N LEU A 230 -15.09 -5.99 18.90
CA LEU A 230 -14.65 -7.29 19.37
C LEU A 230 -13.23 -7.55 18.89
N LYS A 231 -12.34 -7.85 19.85
CA LYS A 231 -10.95 -8.23 19.57
C LYS A 231 -10.86 -9.75 19.75
N LEU A 232 -10.43 -10.44 18.71
CA LEU A 232 -10.32 -11.89 18.66
C LEU A 232 -8.86 -12.29 18.43
N HIS A 233 -8.46 -13.35 19.11
CA HIS A 233 -7.10 -13.87 19.04
C HIS A 233 -7.14 -15.39 18.88
N ASN A 234 -6.25 -15.94 18.07
CA ASN A 234 -6.05 -17.38 18.00
C ASN A 234 -5.48 -17.93 19.32
N PRO A 235 -5.91 -19.13 19.76
CA PRO A 235 -6.85 -20.05 19.10
C PRO A 235 -8.33 -19.85 19.51
N THR A 236 -8.67 -18.83 20.30
CA THR A 236 -10.01 -18.69 20.93
C THR A 236 -11.05 -17.99 20.06
N ILE A 237 -10.69 -17.53 18.86
CA ILE A 237 -11.57 -16.83 17.90
C ILE A 237 -12.96 -17.44 17.82
N GLU A 238 -13.06 -18.76 17.63
CA GLU A 238 -14.34 -19.44 17.45
C GLU A 238 -15.22 -19.37 18.71
N LYS A 239 -14.63 -19.63 19.87
CA LYS A 239 -15.34 -19.60 21.14
C LYS A 239 -15.82 -18.18 21.44
N ASP A 240 -14.91 -17.22 21.43
CA ASP A 240 -15.18 -15.84 21.82
C ASP A 240 -16.20 -15.18 20.88
N PHE A 241 -16.16 -15.51 19.59
CA PHE A 241 -17.15 -15.04 18.63
C PHE A 241 -18.53 -15.66 18.84
N LYS A 242 -18.61 -16.96 19.18
CA LYS A 242 -19.90 -17.62 19.50
C LYS A 242 -20.51 -17.06 20.79
N ASP A 243 -19.70 -16.84 21.82
CA ASP A 243 -20.15 -16.23 23.08
C ASP A 243 -20.71 -14.82 22.80
N PHE A 244 -20.02 -14.03 21.99
CA PHE A 244 -20.51 -12.71 21.58
C PHE A 244 -21.85 -12.76 20.81
N LEU A 245 -22.03 -13.72 19.90
CA LEU A 245 -23.30 -13.89 19.18
C LEU A 245 -24.45 -14.27 20.12
N ALA A 246 -24.19 -15.12 21.12
CA ALA A 246 -25.19 -15.49 22.12
C ALA A 246 -25.65 -14.30 22.96
N ASP A 247 -24.71 -13.41 23.33
CA ASP A 247 -25.01 -12.19 24.08
C ASP A 247 -25.69 -11.09 23.23
N ASN A 248 -25.61 -11.19 21.89
CA ASN A 248 -26.09 -10.18 20.96
C ASN A 248 -27.03 -10.78 19.88
N PRO A 249 -28.21 -11.32 20.25
CA PRO A 249 -29.11 -12.01 19.32
C PRO A 249 -29.70 -11.11 18.22
N ASN A 250 -29.64 -9.78 18.41
CA ASN A 250 -30.11 -8.77 17.45
C ASN A 250 -28.97 -8.17 16.60
N LEU A 251 -27.82 -8.86 16.51
CA LEU A 251 -26.71 -8.43 15.67
C LEU A 251 -27.13 -8.46 14.19
N GLY A 252 -27.15 -7.29 13.56
CA GLY A 252 -27.50 -7.13 12.14
C GLY A 252 -26.29 -7.11 11.22
N GLY A 253 -25.14 -6.61 11.68
CA GLY A 253 -23.99 -6.39 10.82
C GLY A 253 -22.64 -6.73 11.46
N ILE A 254 -21.75 -7.33 10.66
CA ILE A 254 -20.37 -7.61 11.04
C ILE A 254 -19.43 -6.90 10.06
N PHE A 255 -18.48 -6.13 10.59
CA PHE A 255 -17.38 -5.54 9.83
C PHE A 255 -16.05 -6.09 10.32
N VAL A 256 -15.37 -6.90 9.49
CA VAL A 256 -14.03 -7.42 9.81
C VAL A 256 -12.96 -6.52 9.19
N THR A 257 -12.07 -6.01 10.02
CA THR A 257 -11.06 -5.00 9.62
C THR A 257 -9.80 -5.57 8.95
N THR A 258 -9.67 -6.90 8.90
CA THR A 258 -8.51 -7.63 8.36
C THR A 258 -8.94 -8.65 7.30
N SER A 259 -7.96 -9.16 6.55
CA SER A 259 -8.17 -10.21 5.54
C SER A 259 -8.68 -11.53 6.10
N LYS A 260 -8.51 -11.76 7.40
CA LYS A 260 -8.90 -12.98 8.14
C LYS A 260 -10.42 -13.16 8.32
N SER A 261 -11.23 -12.34 7.65
CA SER A 261 -12.69 -12.44 7.60
C SER A 261 -13.27 -13.81 7.30
N TYR A 262 -12.58 -14.67 6.54
CA TYR A 262 -13.03 -16.01 6.20
C TYR A 262 -13.22 -16.89 7.44
N HIS A 263 -12.48 -16.65 8.53
CA HIS A 263 -12.69 -17.33 9.80
C HIS A 263 -14.08 -17.00 10.36
N ILE A 264 -14.44 -15.72 10.37
CA ILE A 264 -15.73 -15.25 10.90
C ILE A 264 -16.89 -15.71 10.01
N ALA A 265 -16.73 -15.61 8.69
CA ALA A 265 -17.73 -16.08 7.73
C ALA A 265 -18.03 -17.58 7.90
N LYS A 266 -16.99 -18.40 8.09
CA LYS A 266 -17.14 -19.83 8.35
C LYS A 266 -17.93 -20.10 9.63
N ILE A 267 -17.55 -19.47 10.74
CA ILE A 267 -18.22 -19.67 12.04
C ILE A 267 -19.68 -19.19 12.00
N ALA A 268 -19.96 -18.07 11.32
CA ALA A 268 -21.31 -17.54 11.19
C ALA A 268 -22.23 -18.45 10.33
N SER A 269 -21.69 -19.06 9.26
CA SER A 269 -22.42 -20.01 8.42
C SER A 269 -22.86 -21.24 9.22
N ASP A 270 -22.00 -21.77 10.08
CA ASP A 270 -22.29 -22.95 10.89
C ASP A 270 -23.40 -22.72 11.93
N GLN A 271 -23.72 -21.46 12.25
CA GLN A 271 -24.73 -21.06 13.24
C GLN A 271 -26.10 -20.72 12.62
N ASN A 272 -26.33 -20.98 11.31
CA ASN A 272 -27.59 -20.63 10.62
C ASN A 272 -27.97 -19.14 10.75
N ALA A 273 -26.95 -18.27 10.82
CA ALA A 273 -27.09 -16.83 11.00
C ALA A 273 -27.55 -16.08 9.73
N SER A 274 -28.56 -16.63 9.03
CA SER A 274 -29.18 -16.19 7.76
C SER A 274 -29.78 -14.76 7.74
N LYS A 275 -29.54 -13.97 8.80
CA LYS A 275 -30.02 -12.58 8.95
C LYS A 275 -28.89 -11.58 9.18
N ILE A 276 -27.63 -12.02 9.28
CA ILE A 276 -26.48 -11.16 9.58
C ILE A 276 -25.76 -10.76 8.29
N GLY A 277 -25.71 -9.47 8.00
CA GLY A 277 -24.88 -8.95 6.90
C GLY A 277 -23.41 -8.96 7.29
N ILE A 278 -22.57 -9.72 6.58
CA ILE A 278 -21.13 -9.75 6.81
C ILE A 278 -20.42 -8.96 5.72
N LEU A 279 -19.74 -7.88 6.10
CA LEU A 279 -18.85 -7.15 5.22
C LEU A 279 -17.39 -7.37 5.59
N VAL A 280 -16.64 -7.73 4.57
CA VAL A 280 -15.23 -8.09 4.63
C VAL A 280 -14.39 -7.00 4.00
N TRP A 281 -13.23 -6.73 4.59
CA TRP A 281 -12.16 -5.99 3.92
C TRP A 281 -10.96 -6.91 3.66
N ALA A 282 -10.71 -7.19 2.38
CA ALA A 282 -9.40 -7.61 1.85
C ALA A 282 -9.33 -7.53 0.33
N SER A 283 -10.48 -7.55 -0.33
CA SER A 283 -10.64 -7.42 -1.77
C SER A 283 -12.15 -7.28 -2.05
N PHE A 284 -12.53 -6.63 -3.14
CA PHE A 284 -13.93 -6.54 -3.59
C PHE A 284 -14.59 -7.91 -3.85
N THR A 285 -13.85 -9.02 -3.74
CA THR A 285 -14.25 -10.38 -4.11
C THR A 285 -14.96 -11.18 -3.01
N SER A 286 -15.09 -10.69 -1.77
CA SER A 286 -15.63 -11.49 -0.66
C SER A 286 -16.74 -10.79 0.11
N CYS A 287 -17.80 -10.35 -0.57
CA CYS A 287 -19.11 -10.23 0.09
C CYS A 287 -19.72 -11.64 0.19
N PHE A 288 -19.63 -12.25 1.36
CA PHE A 288 -20.31 -13.52 1.62
C PHE A 288 -21.73 -13.23 2.11
N TRP A 289 -22.68 -13.85 1.43
CA TRP A 289 -24.09 -13.85 1.78
C TRP A 289 -24.43 -15.21 2.36
N PHE A 290 -25.04 -15.22 3.54
CA PHE A 290 -25.65 -16.40 4.16
C PHE A 290 -27.08 -16.05 4.55
#